data_AF-A0A3D6BP46-F1
#
_entry.id   AF-A0A3D6BP46-F1
#
_cell.length_a   1.000
_cell.length_b   1.000
_cell.length_c   1.000
_cell.angle_alpha   90.00
_cell.angle_beta   90.00
_cell.angle_gamma   90.00
#
_symmetry.space_group_name_H-M   'P 1'
#
loop_
_entity.id
_entity.type
_entity.pdbx_description
1 polymer ?
#
loop_
_entity_poly.entity_id
_entity_poly.type
_entity_poly.pdbx_seq_one_letter_code
_entity_poly.pdbx_strand_id
1 'polypeptide(L)'
;MFQSVLDLFFPKVCFACLFQLSDYETYICTNCRHNLPVTNFHLENDDTVLKTFYGRAKIEHATALLRFEKKGLTQQLMHHLKYKGYEDIGVFLGVWLGEELKSLAAY
;
A
#
# COMPACT_ATOMS: atom_id res chain seq x y z
N MET A 1 -25.69 13.19 11.55
CA MET A 1 -26.65 13.63 10.52
C MET A 1 -26.00 14.49 9.44
N PHE A 2 -25.16 15.49 9.75
CA PHE A 2 -24.51 16.31 8.72
C PHE A 2 -23.48 15.56 7.84
N GLN A 3 -22.72 14.61 8.41
CA GLN A 3 -21.75 13.80 7.65
C GLN A 3 -22.37 13.09 6.45
N SER A 4 -23.52 12.46 6.62
CA SER A 4 -24.19 11.69 5.57
C SER A 4 -24.62 12.56 4.37
N VAL A 5 -24.91 13.84 4.60
CA VAL A 5 -25.21 14.79 3.53
C VAL A 5 -23.93 15.22 2.81
N LEU A 6 -22.84 15.43 3.55
CA LEU A 6 -21.53 15.75 2.97
C LEU A 6 -20.97 14.58 2.14
N ASP A 7 -21.13 13.34 2.60
CA ASP A 7 -20.68 12.13 1.91
C ASP A 7 -21.44 11.92 0.57
N LEU A 8 -22.64 12.49 0.42
CA LEU A 8 -23.37 12.48 -0.86
C LEU A 8 -22.68 13.36 -1.93
N PHE A 9 -22.12 14.50 -1.53
CA PHE A 9 -21.45 15.44 -2.42
C PHE A 9 -19.95 15.19 -2.54
N PHE A 10 -19.34 14.65 -1.49
CA PHE A 10 -17.91 14.36 -1.37
C PHE A 10 -17.70 12.93 -0.87
N PRO A 11 -18.09 11.92 -1.67
CA PRO A 11 -17.94 10.53 -1.27
C PRO A 11 -16.47 10.21 -1.07
N LYS A 12 -16.18 9.46 0.00
CA LYS A 12 -14.88 8.82 0.16
C LYS A 12 -14.70 7.79 -0.95
N VAL A 13 -13.59 7.88 -1.67
CA VAL A 13 -13.29 6.99 -2.79
C VAL A 13 -12.00 6.22 -2.53
N CYS A 14 -11.95 5.00 -3.05
CA CYS A 14 -10.77 4.15 -2.99
C CYS A 14 -9.63 4.77 -3.78
N PHE A 15 -8.44 4.87 -3.17
CA PHE A 15 -7.26 5.42 -3.84
C PHE A 15 -6.70 4.56 -4.98
N ALA A 16 -7.17 3.32 -5.14
CA ALA A 16 -6.78 2.46 -6.24
C ALA A 16 -7.80 2.54 -7.40
N CYS A 17 -9.06 2.17 -7.17
CA CYS A 17 -10.07 2.05 -8.23
C CYS A 17 -11.03 3.25 -8.36
N LEU A 18 -10.96 4.23 -7.47
CA LEU A 18 -11.84 5.41 -7.43
C LEU A 18 -13.34 5.12 -7.21
N PHE A 19 -13.71 3.88 -6.87
CA PHE A 19 -15.06 3.55 -6.42
C PHE A 19 -15.29 4.05 -4.99
N GLN A 20 -16.57 4.32 -4.67
CA GLN A 20 -16.98 4.73 -3.33
C GLN A 20 -16.62 3.66 -2.29
N LEU A 21 -16.07 4.13 -1.17
CA LEU A 21 -15.75 3.31 -0.02
C LEU A 21 -16.99 3.09 0.85
N SER A 22 -17.10 1.89 1.41
CA SER A 22 -18.12 1.56 2.41
C SER A 22 -17.75 2.17 3.78
N ASP A 23 -18.70 2.20 4.73
CA ASP A 23 -18.50 2.84 6.05
C ASP A 23 -17.27 2.33 6.83
N TYR A 24 -16.84 1.09 6.59
CA TYR A 24 -15.69 0.45 7.26
C TYR A 24 -14.40 0.47 6.43
N GLU A 25 -14.43 1.05 5.23
CA GLU A 25 -13.27 1.14 4.34
C GLU A 25 -12.70 2.56 4.36
N THR A 26 -11.43 2.71 4.74
CA THR A 26 -10.81 4.04 4.92
C THR A 26 -10.08 4.56 3.70
N TYR A 27 -9.23 3.73 3.09
CA TYR A 27 -8.30 4.18 2.03
C TYR A 27 -8.41 3.36 0.74
N ILE A 28 -8.63 2.06 0.88
CA ILE A 28 -8.73 1.11 -0.23
C ILE A 28 -9.93 0.20 0.03
N CYS A 29 -10.72 -0.06 -1.01
CA CYS A 29 -11.83 -0.99 -0.90
C CYS A 29 -11.35 -2.44 -0.79
N THR A 30 -12.17 -3.30 -0.21
CA THR A 30 -11.85 -4.70 0.08
C THR A 30 -11.42 -5.47 -1.17
N ASN A 31 -12.07 -5.23 -2.31
CA ASN A 31 -11.71 -5.83 -3.59
C ASN A 31 -10.30 -5.43 -4.04
N CYS A 32 -9.98 -4.14 -3.97
CA CYS A 32 -8.64 -3.67 -4.32
C CYS A 32 -7.60 -4.20 -3.34
N ARG A 33 -7.93 -4.26 -2.04
CA ARG A 33 -7.04 -4.80 -1.01
C ARG A 33 -6.64 -6.24 -1.29
N HIS A 34 -7.59 -7.08 -1.72
CA HIS A 34 -7.32 -8.48 -2.07
C HIS A 34 -6.56 -8.63 -3.39
N ASN A 35 -6.82 -7.76 -4.37
CA ASN A 35 -6.17 -7.80 -5.68
C ASN A 35 -4.79 -7.12 -5.71
N LEU A 36 -4.34 -6.50 -4.62
CA LEU A 36 -3.01 -5.90 -4.57
C LEU A 36 -1.95 -7.01 -4.62
N PRO A 37 -0.90 -6.87 -5.45
CA PRO A 37 0.17 -7.85 -5.58
C PRO A 37 1.14 -7.73 -4.40
N VAL A 38 0.76 -8.25 -3.24
CA VAL A 38 1.60 -8.33 -2.04
C VAL A 38 2.71 -9.35 -2.28
N THR A 39 3.95 -9.02 -1.92
CA THR A 39 5.12 -9.88 -2.26
C THR A 39 5.51 -10.89 -1.19
N ASN A 40 5.16 -10.63 0.08
CA ASN A 40 5.51 -11.51 1.21
C ASN A 40 7.00 -11.84 1.34
N PHE A 41 7.91 -11.06 0.77
CA PHE A 41 9.36 -11.35 0.81
C PHE A 41 9.93 -11.43 2.23
N HIS A 42 9.32 -10.74 3.19
CA HIS A 42 9.70 -10.82 4.61
C HIS A 42 9.36 -12.18 5.24
N LEU A 43 8.40 -12.94 4.70
CA LEU A 43 8.04 -14.29 5.16
C LEU A 43 8.87 -15.37 4.48
N GLU A 44 9.20 -15.18 3.21
CA GLU A 44 9.90 -16.19 2.38
C GLU A 44 11.43 -16.08 2.47
N ASN A 45 11.97 -15.09 3.21
CA ASN A 45 13.40 -14.75 3.24
C ASN A 45 13.98 -14.59 1.83
N ASP A 46 13.24 -13.91 0.94
CA ASP A 46 13.69 -13.69 -0.43
C ASP A 46 14.70 -12.53 -0.51
N ASP A 47 15.95 -12.87 -0.83
CA ASP A 47 17.05 -11.92 -1.01
C ASP A 47 16.92 -11.05 -2.27
N THR A 48 15.87 -11.19 -3.09
CA THR A 48 15.72 -10.42 -4.35
C THR A 48 15.82 -8.91 -4.13
N VAL A 49 15.19 -8.40 -3.08
CA VAL A 49 15.28 -6.97 -2.72
C VAL A 49 16.70 -6.65 -2.23
N LEU A 50 17.26 -7.51 -1.38
CA LEU A 50 18.58 -7.32 -0.78
C LEU A 50 19.71 -7.32 -1.83
N LYS A 51 19.62 -8.20 -2.84
CA LYS A 51 20.51 -8.28 -4.00
C LYS A 51 20.54 -7.00 -4.83
N THR A 52 19.45 -6.24 -4.87
CA THR A 52 19.39 -4.96 -5.60
C THR A 52 20.31 -3.90 -4.99
N PHE A 53 20.67 -4.04 -3.71
CA PHE A 53 21.57 -3.15 -2.98
C PHE A 53 23.02 -3.64 -2.94
N TYR A 54 23.32 -4.83 -3.50
CA TYR A 54 24.68 -5.36 -3.54
C TYR A 54 25.66 -4.41 -4.22
N GLY A 55 26.79 -4.19 -3.54
CA GLY A 55 27.84 -3.27 -3.99
C GLY A 55 27.47 -1.78 -3.88
N ARG A 56 26.25 -1.43 -3.47
CA ARG A 56 25.80 -0.03 -3.31
C ARG A 56 25.75 0.40 -1.84
N ALA A 57 25.24 -0.47 -0.98
CA ALA A 57 25.13 -0.22 0.44
C ALA A 57 25.22 -1.52 1.25
N LYS A 58 25.69 -1.42 2.50
CA LYS A 58 25.59 -2.53 3.46
C LYS A 58 24.18 -2.53 4.04
N ILE A 59 23.36 -3.47 3.60
CA ILE A 59 21.96 -3.64 4.04
C ILE A 59 21.86 -5.02 4.72
N GLU A 60 21.35 -5.05 5.95
CA GLU A 60 21.16 -6.28 6.71
C GLU A 60 19.85 -6.98 6.36
N HIS A 61 18.77 -6.20 6.22
CA HIS A 61 17.45 -6.69 5.84
C HIS A 61 16.82 -5.79 4.78
N ALA A 62 16.16 -6.39 3.79
CA ALA A 62 15.46 -5.66 2.75
C ALA A 62 14.20 -6.43 2.32
N THR A 63 13.08 -5.72 2.19
CA THR A 63 11.81 -6.29 1.77
C THR A 63 11.00 -5.26 0.97
N ALA A 64 9.92 -5.71 0.36
CA ALA A 64 8.94 -4.86 -0.31
C ALA A 64 7.53 -5.31 0.08
N LEU A 65 6.62 -4.36 0.28
CA LEU A 65 5.22 -4.72 0.53
C LEU A 65 4.54 -5.18 -0.77
N LEU A 66 4.66 -4.37 -1.82
CA LEU A 66 3.92 -4.54 -3.08
C LEU A 66 4.84 -4.66 -4.30
N ARG A 67 4.45 -5.49 -5.25
CA ARG A 67 5.05 -5.52 -6.60
C ARG A 67 4.46 -4.42 -7.47
N PHE A 68 5.32 -3.67 -8.15
CA PHE A 68 4.84 -2.68 -9.11
C PHE A 68 4.33 -3.36 -10.39
N GLU A 69 3.10 -3.05 -10.78
CA GLU A 69 2.46 -3.58 -12.00
C GLU A 69 2.03 -2.43 -12.90
N LYS A 70 2.48 -2.45 -14.15
CA LYS A 70 2.08 -1.47 -15.16
C LYS A 70 0.58 -1.60 -15.45
N LYS A 71 -0.11 -0.47 -15.53
CA LYS A 71 -1.57 -0.36 -15.70
C LYS A 71 -2.37 -1.10 -14.62
N GLY A 72 -1.77 -1.33 -13.44
CA GLY A 72 -2.42 -1.98 -12.30
C GLY A 72 -2.72 -1.03 -11.14
N LEU A 73 -3.29 -1.60 -10.07
CA LEU A 73 -3.67 -0.88 -8.84
C LEU A 73 -2.46 -0.20 -8.18
N THR A 74 -1.30 -0.85 -8.18
CA THR A 74 -0.08 -0.29 -7.56
C THR A 74 0.44 0.93 -8.32
N GLN A 75 0.29 0.98 -9.65
CA GLN A 75 0.59 2.18 -10.42
C GLN A 75 -0.37 3.32 -10.08
N GLN A 76 -1.68 3.05 -9.96
CA GLN A 76 -2.66 4.07 -9.61
C GLN A 76 -2.37 4.65 -8.22
N LEU A 77 -2.16 3.80 -7.21
CA LEU A 77 -1.77 4.23 -5.86
C LEU A 77 -0.52 5.12 -5.89
N MET A 78 0.52 4.68 -6.59
CA MET A 78 1.77 5.43 -6.68
C MET A 78 1.61 6.76 -7.43
N HIS A 79 0.75 6.80 -8.45
CA HIS A 79 0.44 8.04 -9.18
C HIS A 79 -0.34 9.02 -8.30
N HIS A 80 -1.32 8.53 -7.54
CA HIS A 80 -2.10 9.31 -6.59
C HIS A 80 -1.23 9.89 -5.47
N LEU A 81 -0.32 9.08 -4.91
CA LEU A 81 0.65 9.53 -3.92
C LEU A 81 1.57 10.62 -4.49
N LYS A 82 2.18 10.39 -5.67
CA LYS A 82 3.20 11.29 -6.22
C LYS A 82 2.68 12.59 -6.81
N TYR A 83 1.49 12.57 -7.43
CA TYR A 83 1.03 13.67 -8.28
C TYR A 83 -0.29 14.28 -7.86
N LYS A 84 -1.04 13.64 -6.95
CA LYS A 84 -2.35 14.11 -6.51
C LYS A 84 -2.38 14.52 -5.03
N GLY A 85 -1.24 14.45 -4.33
CA GLY A 85 -1.12 14.87 -2.94
C GLY A 85 -1.80 13.93 -1.93
N TYR A 86 -2.10 12.68 -2.32
CA TYR A 86 -2.68 11.69 -1.42
C TYR A 86 -1.59 11.03 -0.55
N GLU A 87 -1.00 11.81 0.35
CA GLU A 87 0.08 11.40 1.24
C GLU A 87 -0.33 10.27 2.21
N ASP A 88 -1.61 10.20 2.55
CA ASP A 88 -2.20 9.14 3.37
C ASP A 88 -1.94 7.74 2.81
N ILE A 89 -1.77 7.59 1.48
CA ILE A 89 -1.41 6.32 0.85
C ILE A 89 -0.05 5.84 1.39
N GLY A 90 0.92 6.74 1.55
CA GLY A 90 2.24 6.41 2.06
C GLY A 90 2.18 5.95 3.51
N VAL A 91 1.44 6.68 4.35
CA VAL A 91 1.24 6.33 5.76
C VAL A 91 0.54 4.99 5.87
N PHE A 92 -0.55 4.78 5.13
CA PHE A 92 -1.31 3.53 5.11
C PHE A 92 -0.44 2.32 4.72
N LEU A 93 0.33 2.42 3.63
CA LEU A 93 1.22 1.34 3.19
C LEU A 93 2.35 1.11 4.19
N GLY A 94 2.89 2.17 4.80
CA GLY A 94 3.93 2.08 5.81
C GLY A 94 3.45 1.39 7.10
N VAL A 95 2.26 1.76 7.60
CA VAL A 95 1.65 1.10 8.76
C VAL A 95 1.36 -0.36 8.48
N TRP A 96 0.84 -0.68 7.28
CA TRP A 96 0.60 -2.07 6.89
C TRP A 96 1.90 -2.90 6.92
N LEU A 97 2.95 -2.43 6.23
CA LEU A 97 4.23 -3.15 6.24
C LEU A 97 4.82 -3.23 7.66
N GLY A 98 4.71 -2.16 8.45
CA GLY A 98 5.18 -2.14 9.84
C GLY A 98 4.51 -3.20 10.71
N GLU A 99 3.20 -3.39 10.58
CA GLU A 99 2.47 -4.43 11.31
C GLU A 99 2.86 -5.84 10.86
N GLU A 100 3.12 -6.05 9.55
CA GLU A 100 3.64 -7.32 9.05
C GLU A 100 5.02 -7.64 9.62
N LEU A 101 5.93 -6.66 9.61
CA LEU A 101 7.29 -6.83 10.12
C LEU A 101 7.35 -7.04 11.63
N LYS A 102 6.51 -6.33 12.40
CA LYS A 102 6.42 -6.47 13.86
C LYS A 102 6.09 -7.90 14.31
N SER A 103 5.45 -8.69 13.43
CA SER A 103 5.11 -10.09 13.71
C SER A 103 6.30 -11.05 13.58
N LEU A 104 7.43 -10.59 13.02
CA LEU A 104 8.61 -11.41 12.75
C LEU A 104 9.74 -11.05 13.72
N ALA A 105 10.39 -12.08 14.26
CA ALA A 105 11.55 -11.89 15.15
C ALA A 105 12.82 -11.45 14.42
N ALA A 106 12.83 -11.53 13.08
CA ALA A 106 13.99 -11.22 12.25
C ALA A 106 14.14 -9.71 11.95
N TYR A 107 13.17 -8.88 12.34
CA TYR A 107 13.10 -7.45 12.02
C TYR A 107 12.91 -6.61 13.28
#